data_AF-A0AAW4KUV8-F1
#
_entry.id   AF-A0AAW4KUV8-F1
#
_cell.length_a   1.000
_cell.length_b   1.000
_cell.length_c   1.000
_cell.angle_alpha   90.00
_cell.angle_beta   90.00
_cell.angle_gamma   90.00
#
_symmetry.space_group_name_H-M   'P 1'
#
loop_
_entity.id
_entity.type
_entity.pdbx_description
1 polymer ?
#
loop_
_entity_poly.entity_id
_entity_poly.type
_entity_poly.pdbx_seq_one_letter_code
_entity_poly.pdbx_strand_id
1 'polypeptide(L)' 'INADDIGSDQTLFGEGLGLDSVDALELGLAIQKKYGIKIDADAKDTRNHFTNVASLAAFVTARQAA' A
#
# COMPACT_ATOMS: atom_id res chain seq x y z
N ILE A 1 -8.25 -14.71 -7.01
CA ILE A 1 -8.93 -13.95 -5.94
C ILE A 1 -9.53 -12.70 -6.58
N ASN A 2 -10.71 -12.29 -6.16
CA ASN A 2 -11.33 -11.03 -6.54
C ASN A 2 -10.98 -9.95 -5.50
N ALA A 3 -11.20 -8.68 -5.85
CA ALA A 3 -10.96 -7.58 -4.91
C ALA A 3 -11.80 -7.71 -3.62
N ASP A 4 -13.03 -8.21 -3.75
CA ASP A 4 -13.95 -8.41 -2.63
C ASP A 4 -13.51 -9.55 -1.68
N ASP A 5 -12.56 -10.40 -2.11
CA ASP A 5 -11.98 -11.46 -1.28
C ASP A 5 -10.84 -10.94 -0.37
N ILE A 6 -10.42 -9.68 -0.53
CA ILE A 6 -9.30 -9.08 0.20
C ILE A 6 -9.84 -8.26 1.37
N GLY A 7 -9.53 -8.70 2.59
CA GLY A 7 -9.90 -7.96 3.80
C GLY A 7 -9.14 -6.62 3.87
N SER A 8 -9.83 -5.55 4.28
CA SER A 8 -9.19 -4.22 4.37
C SER A 8 -8.08 -4.15 5.44
N ASP A 9 -8.20 -4.97 6.48
CA ASP A 9 -7.27 -5.13 7.59
C ASP A 9 -6.27 -6.28 7.38
N GLN A 10 -6.46 -7.09 6.33
CA GLN A 10 -5.58 -8.21 5.99
C GLN A 10 -4.18 -7.72 5.68
N THR A 11 -3.17 -8.33 6.32
CA THR A 11 -1.76 -8.05 6.04
C THR A 11 -1.47 -8.32 4.56
N LEU A 12 -0.80 -7.40 3.86
CA LEU A 12 -0.50 -7.59 2.44
C LEU A 12 0.70 -8.51 2.20
N PHE A 13 1.73 -8.42 3.04
CA PHE A 13 3.01 -9.12 2.86
C PHE A 13 3.15 -10.30 3.84
N GLY A 14 3.99 -11.27 3.51
CA GLY A 14 4.27 -12.43 4.38
C GLY A 14 3.08 -13.39 4.45
N GLU A 15 2.63 -13.75 5.65
CA GLU A 15 1.56 -14.75 5.84
C GLU A 15 0.13 -14.26 5.52
N GLY A 16 -0.04 -12.99 5.14
CA GLY A 16 -1.34 -12.42 4.78
C GLY A 16 -1.73 -12.70 3.32
N LEU A 17 -1.83 -11.66 2.50
CA LEU A 17 -2.11 -11.79 1.07
C LEU A 17 -0.95 -12.45 0.30
N GLY A 18 0.24 -12.51 0.91
CA GLY A 18 1.40 -13.20 0.34
C GLY A 18 2.15 -12.39 -0.70
N LEU A 19 1.98 -11.06 -0.73
CA LEU A 19 2.74 -10.20 -1.63
C LEU A 19 4.23 -10.24 -1.32
N ASP A 20 5.04 -10.11 -2.36
CA ASP A 20 6.49 -10.07 -2.26
C ASP A 20 7.07 -8.64 -2.42
N SER A 21 8.39 -8.54 -2.45
CA SER A 21 9.08 -7.25 -2.58
C SER A 21 8.89 -6.58 -3.94
N VAL A 22 8.65 -7.35 -5.01
CA VAL A 22 8.39 -6.83 -6.35
C VAL A 22 6.98 -6.23 -6.39
N ASP A 23 6.00 -6.94 -5.82
CA ASP A 23 4.64 -6.45 -5.70
C ASP A 23 4.57 -5.12 -4.93
N ALA A 24 5.36 -4.97 -3.85
CA ALA A 24 5.44 -3.72 -3.09
C ALA A 24 5.87 -2.53 -3.97
N LEU A 25 6.87 -2.74 -4.83
CA LEU A 25 7.38 -1.72 -5.75
C LEU A 25 6.32 -1.36 -6.80
N GLU A 26 5.64 -2.36 -7.36
CA GLU A 26 4.57 -2.13 -8.34
C GLU A 26 3.38 -1.39 -7.72
N LEU A 27 3.01 -1.74 -6.48
CA LEU A 27 1.95 -1.06 -5.74
C LEU A 27 2.32 0.41 -5.48
N GLY A 28 3.56 0.68 -5.07
CA GLY A 28 4.05 2.04 -4.88
C GLY A 28 4.04 2.86 -6.18
N LEU A 29 4.46 2.26 -7.29
CA LEU A 29 4.43 2.90 -8.61
C LEU A 29 2.99 3.15 -9.09
N ALA A 30 2.07 2.22 -8.84
CA ALA A 30 0.66 2.36 -9.21
C ALA A 30 0.01 3.53 -8.45
N ILE A 31 0.31 3.68 -7.16
CA ILE A 31 -0.15 4.82 -6.34
C ILE A 31 0.42 6.14 -6.87
N GLN A 32 1.71 6.18 -7.20
CA GLN A 32 2.32 7.37 -7.79
C GLN A 32 1.65 7.75 -9.10
N LYS A 33 1.41 6.79 -10.00
CA LYS A 33 0.76 7.05 -11.29
C LYS A 33 -0.68 7.50 -11.13
N LYS A 34 -1.44 6.87 -10.22
CA LYS A 34 -2.88 7.12 -10.05
C LYS A 34 -3.18 8.39 -9.25
N TYR A 35 -2.38 8.69 -8.23
CA TYR A 35 -2.67 9.76 -7.28
C TYR A 35 -1.61 10.86 -7.25
N GLY A 36 -0.52 10.74 -8.01
CA GLY A 36 0.58 11.72 -8.02
C GLY A 36 1.44 11.70 -6.75
N ILE A 37 1.26 10.71 -5.87
CA ILE A 37 1.94 10.63 -4.57
C ILE A 37 3.26 9.86 -4.73
N LYS A 38 4.39 10.52 -4.47
CA LYS A 38 5.69 9.83 -4.37
C LYS A 38 5.81 9.12 -3.03
N ILE A 39 6.15 7.84 -3.09
CA ILE A 39 6.39 7.00 -1.92
C ILE A 39 7.89 6.77 -1.83
N ASP A 40 8.47 7.16 -0.71
CA ASP A 40 9.88 6.94 -0.42
C ASP A 40 10.04 5.58 0.27
N ALA A 41 10.57 4.59 -0.44
CA ALA A 41 10.72 3.23 0.08
C ALA A 41 11.68 3.15 1.29
N ASP A 42 12.58 4.13 1.45
CA ASP A 42 13.57 4.17 2.52
C ASP A 42 13.06 4.89 3.77
N ALA A 43 11.92 5.58 3.68
CA ALA A 43 11.31 6.22 4.83
C ALA A 43 10.79 5.17 5.82
N LYS A 44 11.21 5.30 7.09
CA LYS A 44 10.83 4.37 8.18
C LYS A 44 9.32 4.15 8.30
N ASP A 45 8.52 5.15 7.96
CA ASP A 45 7.06 5.09 8.05
C ASP A 45 6.39 4.41 6.84
N THR A 46 7.09 4.28 5.72
CA THR A 46 6.52 3.68 4.50
C THR A 46 6.11 2.23 4.75
N ARG A 47 6.87 1.46 5.55
CA ARG A 47 6.45 0.11 5.93
C ARG A 47 5.10 0.08 6.67
N ASN A 48 4.81 1.06 7.52
CA ASN A 48 3.56 1.12 8.27
C ASN A 48 2.36 1.39 7.35
N HIS A 49 2.55 2.20 6.31
CA HIS A 49 1.51 2.51 5.34
C HIS A 49 1.16 1.30 4.47
N PHE A 50 2.10 0.38 4.26
CA PHE A 50 1.94 -0.78 3.39
C PHE A 50 1.49 -2.07 4.11
N THR A 51 1.12 -2.00 5.40
CA THR A 51 0.73 -3.20 6.15
C THR A 51 -0.54 -3.85 5.62
N ASN A 52 -1.60 -3.06 5.36
CA ASN A 52 -2.90 -3.51 4.88
C ASN A 52 -3.56 -2.44 3.98
N VAL A 53 -4.67 -2.79 3.31
CA VAL A 53 -5.37 -1.88 2.40
C VAL A 53 -5.89 -0.63 3.11
N ALA A 54 -6.36 -0.76 4.35
CA ALA A 54 -6.85 0.37 5.15
C ALA A 54 -5.74 1.39 5.44
N SER A 55 -4.55 0.95 5.83
CA SER A 55 -3.38 1.82 6.05
C SER A 55 -2.96 2.54 4.78
N LEU A 56 -3.00 1.84 3.64
CA LEU A 56 -2.70 2.40 2.32
C LEU A 56 -3.70 3.48 1.92
N ALA A 57 -5.00 3.20 2.09
CA ALA A 57 -6.06 4.16 1.81
C ALA A 57 -5.96 5.40 2.70
N ALA A 58 -5.65 5.22 3.99
CA ALA A 58 -5.43 6.32 4.93
C ALA A 58 -4.25 7.19 4.52
N PHE A 59 -3.12 6.58 4.13
CA PHE A 59 -1.95 7.29 3.61
C PHE A 59 -2.27 8.11 2.36
N VAL A 60 -2.94 7.50 1.37
CA VAL A 60 -3.31 8.19 0.13
C VAL A 60 -4.24 9.37 0.42
N THR A 61 -5.25 9.17 1.27
CA THR A 61 -6.21 10.21 1.65
C THR A 61 -5.52 11.38 2.34
N ALA A 62 -4.65 11.10 3.31
CA ALA A 62 -3.90 12.12 4.04
C ALA A 62 -3.01 12.96 3.12
N ARG A 63 -2.41 12.34 2.09
CA ARG A 63 -1.54 13.03 1.13
C ARG A 63 -2.30 13.84 0.07
N GLN A 64 -3.55 13.50 -0.23
CA GLN A 64 -4.39 14.30 -1.14
C GLN A 64 -5.04 15.50 -0.47
N ALA A 65 -5.18 15.48 0.85
CA ALA A 65 -5.73 16.59 1.62
C ALA A 65 -4.70 17.68 1.99
N ALA A 66 -3.42 17.46 1.66
CA ALA A 66 -2.29 18.35 1.94
C ALA A 66 -1.92 19.16 0.69
#